data_AF-A0A6A6DBR9-F1
#
_entry.id   AF-A0A6A6DBR9-F1
#
_cell.length_a   1.000
_cell.length_b   1.000
_cell.length_c   1.000
_cell.angle_alpha   90.00
_cell.angle_beta   90.00
_cell.angle_gamma   90.00
#
_symmetry.space_group_name_H-M   'P 1'
#
loop_
_entity.id
_entity.type
_entity.pdbx_description
1 polymer ?
#
loop_
_entity_poly.entity_id
_entity_poly.type
_entity_poly.pdbx_seq_one_letter_code
_entity_poly.pdbx_strand_id
1 'polypeptide(L)'
;MTARVNVAYQVVRVGTTKKQKEREKIVLKLIKRKIQKYKIEKIVVYYNTVSKVKRFIEVLDYSAYYHDAIEKNSMLKKFIKKDKQVIIATSSLDIGVNILDIRCIIYIN
;
A
#
# COMPACT_ATOMS: atom_id res chain seq x y z
N MET A 1 -0.92 25.69 -8.58
CA MET A 1 -0.79 24.80 -7.40
C MET A 1 -2.17 24.27 -7.03
N THR A 2 -2.48 23.02 -7.39
CA THR A 2 -3.75 22.38 -6.99
C THR A 2 -3.52 21.66 -5.66
N ALA A 3 -3.62 22.39 -4.54
CA ALA A 3 -3.62 21.78 -3.22
C ALA A 3 -4.91 20.96 -3.08
N ARG A 4 -4.81 19.65 -2.88
CA ARG A 4 -5.98 18.80 -2.65
C ARG A 4 -6.52 19.06 -1.24
N VAL A 5 -7.58 19.85 -1.14
CA VAL A 5 -8.23 20.23 0.14
C VAL A 5 -8.90 19.05 0.87
N ASN A 6 -9.12 17.93 0.18
CA ASN A 6 -9.75 16.73 0.70
C ASN A 6 -8.76 15.63 1.13
N VAL A 7 -7.47 15.96 1.25
CA VAL A 7 -6.42 15.01 1.62
C VAL A 7 -5.75 15.43 2.92
N ALA A 8 -5.78 14.53 3.92
CA ALA A 8 -5.04 14.70 5.17
C ALA A 8 -3.69 13.98 5.08
N TYR A 9 -2.60 14.69 5.36
CA TYR A 9 -1.24 14.15 5.36
C TYR A 9 -0.80 13.78 6.78
N GLN A 10 -0.16 12.62 6.94
CA GLN A 10 0.40 12.16 8.22
C GLN A 10 1.75 11.48 7.99
N VAL A 11 2.77 11.88 8.77
CA VAL A 11 4.09 11.24 8.76
C VAL A 11 4.29 10.50 10.07
N VAL A 12 4.65 9.22 9.99
CA VAL A 12 5.00 8.39 11.16
C VAL A 12 6.47 8.02 11.05
N ARG A 13 7.29 8.51 11.98
CA ARG A 13 8.70 8.15 12.07
C ARG A 13 8.83 6.79 12.75
N VAL A 14 9.27 5.79 12.01
CA VAL A 14 9.63 4.47 12.56
C VAL A 14 11.10 4.56 12.99
N GLY A 15 11.36 4.37 14.28
CA GLY A 15 12.68 4.60 14.89
C GLY A 15 13.84 3.87 14.20
N THR A 16 15.06 4.39 14.41
CA THR A 16 16.30 3.93 13.76
C THR A 16 16.90 2.65 14.37
N THR A 17 16.10 1.77 15.00
CA THR A 17 16.62 0.50 15.55
C THR A 17 17.40 -0.28 14.48
N LYS A 18 18.58 -0.80 14.85
CA LYS A 18 19.54 -1.45 13.93
C LYS A 18 18.98 -2.73 13.26
N LYS A 19 17.88 -3.28 13.77
CA LYS A 19 17.25 -4.52 13.26
C LYS A 19 16.11 -4.21 12.30
N GLN A 20 16.35 -4.40 11.01
CA GLN A 20 15.38 -4.22 9.93
C GLN A 20 14.05 -4.97 10.19
N LYS A 21 14.11 -6.17 10.77
CA LYS A 21 12.93 -6.98 11.14
C LYS A 21 11.97 -6.30 12.12
N GLU A 22 12.48 -5.50 13.06
CA GLU A 22 11.63 -4.79 14.04
C GLU A 22 10.88 -3.64 13.38
N ARG A 23 11.56 -2.90 12.49
CA ARG A 23 10.92 -1.84 11.70
C ARG A 23 9.80 -2.41 10.84
N GLU A 24 10.05 -3.54 10.18
CA GLU A 24 9.05 -4.24 9.38
C GLU A 24 7.83 -4.64 10.23
N LYS A 25 8.03 -5.16 11.44
CA LYS A 25 6.93 -5.47 12.38
C LYS A 25 6.10 -4.24 12.76
N ILE A 26 6.75 -3.10 13.02
CA ILE A 26 6.04 -1.85 13.35
C ILE A 26 5.22 -1.37 12.14
N VAL A 27 5.81 -1.38 10.95
CA VAL A 27 5.14 -1.00 9.70
C VAL A 27 3.94 -1.91 9.42
N LEU A 28 4.11 -3.23 9.55
CA LEU A 28 3.02 -4.20 9.42
C LEU A 28 1.86 -3.89 10.37
N LYS A 29 2.17 -3.59 11.65
CA LYS A 29 1.16 -3.24 12.65
C LYS A 29 0.41 -1.96 12.30
N LEU A 30 1.10 -0.96 11.76
CA LEU A 30 0.50 0.30 11.30
C LEU A 30 -0.42 0.09 10.10
N ILE A 31 0.02 -0.69 9.10
CA ILE A 31 -0.77 -1.04 7.93
C ILE A 31 -2.04 -1.79 8.35
N LYS A 32 -1.91 -2.85 9.17
CA LYS A 32 -3.07 -3.62 9.65
C LYS A 32 -4.08 -2.74 10.39
N ARG A 33 -3.61 -1.82 11.24
CA ARG A 33 -4.49 -0.84 11.92
C ARG A 33 -5.22 0.08 10.95
N LYS A 34 -4.55 0.57 9.90
CA LYS A 34 -5.20 1.40 8.87
C LYS A 34 -6.21 0.58 8.06
N ILE A 35 -5.88 -0.65 7.68
CA ILE A 35 -6.80 -1.56 6.98
C ILE A 35 -8.07 -1.79 7.81
N GLN A 36 -7.92 -2.10 9.10
CA GLN A 36 -9.05 -2.25 10.02
C GLN A 36 -9.87 -0.96 10.16
N LYS A 37 -9.23 0.20 10.22
CA LYS A 37 -9.92 1.50 10.31
C LYS A 37 -10.79 1.78 9.09
N TYR A 38 -10.30 1.47 7.89
CA TYR A 38 -10.98 1.78 6.63
C TYR A 38 -11.86 0.63 6.10
N LYS A 39 -11.93 -0.51 6.79
CA LYS A 39 -12.86 -1.64 6.57
C LYS A 39 -12.93 -2.21 5.15
N ILE A 40 -13.75 -1.63 4.27
CA ILE A 40 -13.97 -2.08 2.88
C ILE A 40 -13.45 -1.05 1.86
N GLU A 41 -12.97 0.09 2.32
CA GLU A 41 -12.50 1.16 1.47
C GLU A 41 -11.11 0.86 0.91
N LYS A 42 -10.86 1.33 -0.31
CA LYS A 42 -9.63 1.04 -1.04
C LYS A 42 -8.43 1.72 -0.41
N ILE A 43 -7.38 0.93 -0.19
CA ILE A 43 -6.09 1.38 0.34
C ILE A 43 -4.99 1.02 -0.66
N VAL A 44 -4.09 1.98 -0.88
CA VAL A 44 -2.87 1.78 -1.67
C VAL A 44 -1.66 1.85 -0.74
N VAL A 45 -0.77 0.86 -0.82
CA VAL A 45 0.48 0.83 -0.06
C VAL A 45 1.65 0.86 -1.02
N TYR A 46 2.45 1.92 -0.99
CA TYR A 46 3.65 2.08 -1.80
C TYR A 46 4.91 1.65 -1.05
N TYR A 47 5.76 0.89 -1.74
CA TYR A 47 7.11 0.56 -1.31
C TYR A 47 8.14 1.06 -2.30
N ASN A 48 9.32 1.38 -1.79
CA ASN A 48 10.45 1.80 -2.61
C ASN A 48 11.15 0.63 -3.35
N THR A 49 11.03 -0.62 -2.89
CA THR A 49 11.69 -1.78 -3.54
C THR A 49 10.79 -3.01 -3.65
N VAL A 50 10.91 -3.73 -4.78
CA VAL A 50 10.18 -4.98 -5.05
C VAL A 50 10.48 -6.05 -3.99
N SER A 51 11.71 -6.14 -3.51
CA SER A 51 12.10 -7.12 -2.48
C SER A 51 11.37 -6.91 -1.15
N LYS A 52 11.07 -5.65 -0.77
CA LYS A 52 10.24 -5.35 0.40
C LYS A 52 8.78 -5.76 0.16
N VAL A 53 8.25 -5.51 -1.03
CA VAL A 53 6.88 -5.92 -1.41
C VAL A 53 6.70 -7.43 -1.28
N LYS A 54 7.61 -8.23 -1.84
CA LYS A 54 7.54 -9.71 -1.78
C LYS A 54 7.48 -10.23 -0.34
N ARG A 55 8.40 -9.77 0.53
CA ARG A 55 8.41 -10.16 1.95
C ARG A 55 7.16 -9.73 2.70
N PHE A 56 6.53 -8.62 2.32
CA PHE A 56 5.32 -8.14 2.98
C PHE A 56 4.06 -8.91 2.53
N ILE A 57 3.98 -9.33 1.28
CA ILE A 57 2.87 -10.16 0.77
C ILE A 57 2.80 -11.47 1.55
N GLU A 58 3.94 -12.17 1.68
CA GLU A 58 4.04 -13.45 2.38
C GLU A 58 3.52 -13.34 3.83
N VAL A 59 3.70 -12.18 4.47
CA VAL A 59 3.33 -11.98 5.87
C VAL A 59 1.89 -11.48 6.05
N LEU A 60 1.34 -10.80 5.04
CA LEU A 60 0.04 -10.13 5.14
C LEU A 60 -1.10 -10.86 4.43
N ASP A 61 -0.81 -11.86 3.59
CA ASP A 61 -1.79 -12.55 2.74
C ASP A 61 -2.65 -11.56 1.90
N TYR A 62 -2.07 -10.40 1.55
CA TYR A 62 -2.71 -9.39 0.71
C TYR A 62 -2.19 -9.46 -0.72
N SER A 63 -3.07 -9.13 -1.66
CA SER A 63 -2.76 -9.04 -3.08
C SER A 63 -1.80 -7.88 -3.35
N ALA A 64 -0.67 -8.16 -4.00
CA ALA A 64 0.24 -7.11 -4.44
C ALA A 64 0.28 -6.98 -5.96
N TYR A 65 0.66 -5.78 -6.34
CA TYR A 65 0.88 -5.34 -7.69
C TYR A 65 2.32 -4.84 -7.79
N TYR A 66 3.13 -5.45 -8.62
CA TYR A 66 4.41 -4.90 -9.04
C TYR A 66 4.56 -5.10 -10.53
N HIS A 67 5.48 -4.37 -11.16
CA HIS A 67 5.59 -4.32 -12.62
C HIS A 67 5.73 -5.72 -13.25
N ASP A 68 6.44 -6.65 -12.59
CA ASP A 68 6.70 -8.02 -13.05
C ASP A 68 5.70 -9.07 -12.54
N ALA A 69 4.57 -8.67 -11.95
CA ALA A 69 3.56 -9.62 -11.51
C ALA A 69 2.80 -10.17 -12.73
N ILE A 70 2.87 -11.48 -12.96
CA ILE A 70 2.20 -12.20 -14.06
C ILE A 70 0.69 -11.87 -14.11
N GLU A 71 0.08 -11.56 -12.96
CA GLU A 71 -1.36 -11.29 -12.83
C GLU A 71 -1.73 -9.80 -12.66
N LYS A 72 -0.82 -8.87 -12.99
CA LYS A 72 -0.96 -7.41 -12.80
C LYS A 72 -2.35 -6.86 -13.16
N ASN A 73 -2.83 -7.17 -14.37
CA ASN A 73 -4.10 -6.67 -14.88
C ASN A 73 -5.32 -7.27 -14.17
N SER A 74 -5.24 -8.54 -13.75
CA SER A 74 -6.31 -9.22 -13.03
C SER A 74 -6.46 -8.64 -11.62
N MET A 75 -5.34 -8.42 -10.91
CA MET A 75 -5.34 -7.84 -9.58
C MET A 75 -5.83 -6.39 -9.58
N LEU A 76 -5.40 -5.59 -10.55
CA LEU A 76 -5.90 -4.22 -10.69
C LEU A 76 -7.39 -4.18 -10.99
N LYS A 77 -7.90 -5.07 -11.86
CA LYS A 77 -9.35 -5.17 -12.12
C LYS A 77 -10.14 -5.54 -10.87
N LYS A 78 -9.67 -6.52 -10.08
CA LYS A 78 -10.28 -6.91 -8.79
C LYS A 78 -10.27 -5.75 -7.79
N PHE A 79 -9.18 -5.00 -7.72
CA PHE A 79 -9.08 -3.81 -6.88
C PHE A 79 -10.04 -2.70 -7.32
N ILE A 80 -10.15 -2.43 -8.63
CA ILE A 80 -11.09 -1.45 -9.19
C ILE A 80 -12.54 -1.86 -8.87
N LYS A 81 -12.87 -3.14 -9.01
CA LYS A 81 -14.21 -3.71 -8.72
C LYS A 81 -14.56 -3.78 -7.22
N LYS A 82 -13.68 -3.38 -6.31
CA LYS A 82 -13.82 -3.51 -4.84
C LYS A 82 -13.79 -4.96 -4.33
N ASP A 83 -13.43 -5.94 -5.16
CA ASP A 83 -13.20 -7.33 -4.74
C ASP A 83 -11.94 -7.47 -3.88
N LYS A 84 -11.01 -6.51 -4.02
CA LYS A 84 -9.80 -6.40 -3.20
C LYS A 84 -9.74 -5.01 -2.58
N GLN A 85 -9.57 -4.98 -1.27
CA GLN A 85 -9.49 -3.74 -0.49
C GLN A 85 -8.11 -3.07 -0.58
N VAL A 86 -7.03 -3.86 -0.65
CA VAL A 86 -5.66 -3.37 -0.55
C VAL A 86 -4.89 -3.75 -1.80
N ILE A 87 -4.14 -2.79 -2.34
CA ILE A 87 -3.12 -3.04 -3.36
C ILE A 87 -1.77 -2.53 -2.86
N ILE A 88 -0.77 -3.40 -2.92
CA ILE A 88 0.62 -3.04 -2.61
C ILE A 88 1.32 -2.75 -3.93
N ALA A 89 2.03 -1.63 -4.04
CA ALA A 89 2.65 -1.16 -5.26
C ALA A 89 4.11 -0.76 -5.05
N THR A 90 4.96 -0.99 -6.04
CA THR A 90 6.23 -0.26 -6.16
C THR A 90 5.97 1.11 -6.80
N SER A 91 6.85 2.08 -6.59
CA SER A 91 6.79 3.45 -7.13
C SER A 91 6.50 3.58 -8.64
N SER A 92 6.59 2.47 -9.38
CA SER A 92 6.18 2.31 -10.78
C SER A 92 4.66 2.23 -11.01
N LEU A 93 3.81 2.34 -9.98
CA LEU A 93 2.38 2.59 -10.19
C LEU A 93 2.23 4.08 -10.48
N ASP A 94 2.34 4.44 -11.74
CA ASP A 94 1.91 5.76 -12.18
C ASP A 94 0.51 5.98 -11.63
N ILE A 95 0.37 7.04 -10.86
CA ILE A 95 -0.86 7.57 -10.25
C ILE A 95 -1.92 7.90 -11.33
N GLY A 96 -1.63 7.64 -12.61
CA GLY A 96 -2.52 7.75 -13.76
C GLY A 96 -3.62 6.68 -13.82
N VAL A 97 -3.63 5.67 -12.95
CA VAL A 97 -4.85 4.86 -12.79
C VAL A 97 -5.85 5.73 -12.01
N ASN A 98 -6.85 6.27 -12.71
CA ASN A 98 -7.97 7.02 -12.15
C ASN A 98 -8.86 6.11 -11.29
N ILE A 99 -8.31 5.60 -10.18
CA ILE A 99 -9.01 4.74 -9.24
C ILE A 99 -9.79 5.65 -8.30
N LEU A 100 -11.07 5.80 -8.61
CA LEU A 100 -12.02 6.45 -7.71
C LEU A 100 -12.13 5.68 -6.39
N ASP A 101 -12.46 6.40 -5.33
CA ASP A 101 -12.66 5.89 -3.96
C ASP A 101 -11.42 5.40 -3.20
N ILE A 102 -10.22 5.88 -3.53
CA ILE A 102 -9.05 5.68 -2.65
C ILE A 102 -9.20 6.53 -1.39
N ARG A 103 -9.13 5.88 -0.22
CA ARG A 103 -9.35 6.53 1.09
C ARG A 103 -8.09 6.64 1.92
N CYS A 104 -7.07 5.84 1.62
CA CYS A 104 -5.76 5.94 2.24
C CYS A 104 -4.66 5.54 1.27
N ILE A 105 -3.60 6.35 1.24
CA ILE A 105 -2.34 6.03 0.57
C ILE A 105 -1.26 5.99 1.66
N ILE A 106 -0.53 4.89 1.74
CA ILE A 106 0.56 4.68 2.69
C ILE A 106 1.86 4.59 1.89
N TYR A 107 2.79 5.51 2.14
CA TYR A 107 4.12 5.47 1.52
C TYR A 107 5.16 4.94 2.51
N ILE A 108 5.92 3.92 2.09
CA ILE A 108 6.93 3.25 2.92
C ILE A 108 8.26 3.34 2.20
N ASN A 109 9.20 4.02 2.85
CA ASN A 109 10.56 4.19 2.36
C ASN A 109 11.49 3.08 2.86
#